data_AF-A0A2N0NDZ6-F1
#
_entry.id   AF-A0A2N0NDZ6-F1
#
_cell.length_a   1.000
_cell.length_b   1.000
_cell.length_c   1.000
_cell.angle_alpha   90.00
_cell.angle_beta   90.00
_cell.angle_gamma   90.00
#
_symmetry.space_group_name_H-M   'P 1'
#
loop_
_entity.id
_entity.type
_entity.pdbx_description
1 polymer ?
#
loop_
_entity_poly.entity_id
_entity_poly.type
_entity_poly.pdbx_seq_one_letter_code
_entity_poly.pdbx_strand_id
1 'polypeptide(L)'
;MAAFQIARYFPKQLNQLLNQNNFLSQLVGDVARKTVITIKNHSKQILDKHSVYFYSGTSDWGIPGPVSNCEGLVWGTRKTAGPVSTGTVGVFVYHIKDQNQSLAFFAETFGFYKIC
;
A
#
# COMPACT_ATOMS: atom_id res chain seq x y z
N MET A 1 -5.90 -8.54 -20.37
CA MET A 1 -5.80 -7.25 -19.67
C MET A 1 -6.89 -7.18 -18.62
N ALA A 2 -6.55 -7.40 -17.35
CA ALA A 2 -7.41 -7.08 -16.22
C ALA A 2 -6.58 -6.16 -15.33
N ALA A 3 -6.82 -4.85 -15.45
CA ALA A 3 -6.20 -3.88 -14.59
C ALA A 3 -6.86 -3.99 -13.22
N PHE A 4 -6.25 -4.73 -12.28
CA PHE A 4 -6.52 -4.54 -10.86
C PHE A 4 -5.84 -3.22 -10.44
N GLN A 5 -6.40 -2.15 -10.99
CA GLN A 5 -6.11 -0.76 -10.66
C GLN A 5 -6.37 -0.56 -9.18
N ILE A 6 -5.50 0.23 -8.55
CA ILE A 6 -5.73 0.96 -7.30
C ILE A 6 -7.22 1.02 -6.97
N ALA A 7 -7.66 0.17 -6.06
CA ALA A 7 -9.07 0.12 -5.73
C ALA A 7 -9.26 0.59 -4.31
N ARG A 8 -10.02 1.67 -4.20
CA ARG A 8 -10.74 2.00 -2.99
C ARG A 8 -11.66 0.82 -2.74
N TYR A 9 -11.36 0.05 -1.70
CA TYR A 9 -12.14 -1.12 -1.35
C TYR A 9 -12.85 -0.86 -0.03
N PHE A 10 -14.13 -1.19 0.02
CA PHE A 10 -14.84 -1.30 1.28
C PHE A 10 -14.32 -2.54 2.03
N PRO A 11 -14.13 -2.49 3.37
CA PRO A 11 -13.41 -3.51 4.15
C PRO A 11 -13.88 -4.96 3.98
N LYS A 12 -15.15 -5.18 3.61
CA LYS A 12 -15.74 -6.52 3.37
C LYS A 12 -15.27 -7.17 2.06
N GLN A 13 -15.03 -6.39 1.00
CA GLN A 13 -14.57 -6.92 -0.29
C GLN A 13 -13.08 -7.27 -0.27
N LEU A 14 -12.28 -6.54 0.52
CA LEU A 14 -10.84 -6.73 0.57
C LEU A 14 -10.44 -8.11 1.12
N ASN A 15 -11.07 -8.57 2.21
CA ASN A 15 -10.75 -9.87 2.79
C ASN A 15 -11.02 -11.01 1.80
N GLN A 16 -12.04 -10.86 0.96
CA GLN A 16 -12.39 -11.85 -0.05
C GLN A 16 -11.38 -11.84 -1.22
N LEU A 17 -10.86 -10.67 -1.59
CA LEU A 17 -9.84 -10.51 -2.63
C LEU A 17 -8.44 -10.98 -2.19
N LEU A 18 -8.05 -10.68 -0.94
CA LEU A 18 -6.77 -11.15 -0.38
C LEU A 18 -6.71 -12.68 -0.25
N ASN A 19 -7.87 -13.33 -0.07
CA ASN A 19 -7.97 -14.78 -0.03
C ASN A 19 -7.87 -15.45 -1.41
N GLN A 20 -7.83 -14.66 -2.50
CA GLN A 20 -7.55 -15.19 -3.83
C GLN A 20 -6.03 -15.28 -4.03
N ASN A 21 -5.53 -16.48 -4.34
CA ASN A 21 -4.10 -16.78 -4.52
C ASN A 21 -3.39 -15.92 -5.60
N ASN A 22 -4.14 -15.20 -6.43
CA ASN A 22 -3.61 -14.43 -7.56
C ASN A 22 -3.64 -12.91 -7.35
N PHE A 23 -4.28 -12.40 -6.29
CA PHE A 23 -4.45 -10.95 -6.11
C PHE A 23 -3.11 -10.21 -6.02
N LEU A 24 -2.16 -10.74 -5.25
CA LEU A 24 -0.83 -10.14 -5.10
C LEU A 24 -0.04 -10.10 -6.42
N SER A 25 -0.18 -11.15 -7.24
CA SER A 25 0.48 -11.23 -8.54
C SER A 25 -0.20 -10.35 -9.59
N GLN A 26 -1.51 -10.11 -9.48
CA GLN A 26 -2.22 -9.15 -10.33
C GLN A 26 -1.87 -7.70 -9.99
N LEU A 27 -1.67 -7.39 -8.71
CA LEU A 27 -1.41 -6.02 -8.24
C LEU A 27 0.04 -5.57 -8.46
N VAL A 28 1.00 -6.47 -8.22
CA VAL A 28 2.44 -6.15 -8.16
C VAL A 28 3.26 -6.94 -9.20
N GLY A 29 2.63 -7.85 -9.93
CA GLY A 29 3.33 -8.75 -10.86
C GLY A 29 3.99 -9.94 -10.18
N ASP A 30 4.64 -10.76 -11.01
CA ASP A 30 5.40 -11.92 -10.56
C ASP A 30 6.83 -11.52 -10.19
N VAL A 31 6.99 -11.04 -8.96
CA VAL A 31 8.26 -10.55 -8.42
C VAL A 31 8.57 -11.28 -7.13
N ALA A 32 9.83 -11.69 -6.97
CA ALA A 32 10.30 -12.52 -5.86
C ALA A 32 10.05 -11.91 -4.47
N ARG A 33 10.04 -10.57 -4.35
CA ARG A 33 9.72 -9.86 -3.11
C ARG A 33 8.72 -8.75 -3.40
N LYS A 34 7.53 -8.89 -2.83
CA LYS A 34 6.40 -7.98 -2.98
C LYS A 34 5.69 -7.77 -1.65
N THR A 35 5.08 -6.62 -1.50
CA THR A 35 4.38 -6.22 -0.27
C THR A 35 3.12 -5.50 -0.66
N VAL A 36 2.03 -5.87 -0.01
CA VAL A 36 0.74 -5.20 -0.19
C VAL A 36 0.36 -4.57 1.12
N ILE A 37 0.30 -3.24 1.08
CA ILE A 37 -0.02 -2.39 2.21
C ILE A 37 -1.51 -2.08 2.10
N THR A 38 -2.24 -2.34 3.17
CA THR A 38 -3.64 -1.95 3.28
C THR A 38 -3.77 -0.93 4.39
N ILE A 39 -4.45 0.17 4.12
CA ILE A 39 -4.80 1.16 5.14
C ILE A 39 -6.32 1.25 5.20
N LYS A 40 -6.88 1.09 6.40
CA LYS A 40 -8.31 1.29 6.65
C LYS A 40 -8.46 2.49 7.55
N ASN A 41 -9.12 3.53 7.05
CA ASN A 41 -9.37 4.72 7.84
C ASN A 41 -10.67 4.55 8.64
N HIS A 42 -10.54 4.19 9.90
CA HIS A 42 -11.66 4.16 10.86
C HIS A 42 -11.81 5.47 11.64
N SER A 43 -11.03 6.50 11.29
CA SER A 43 -11.14 7.83 11.89
C SER A 43 -12.18 8.68 11.15
N LYS A 44 -12.70 9.71 11.83
CA LYS A 44 -13.54 10.74 11.20
C LYS A 44 -12.73 11.71 10.33
N GLN A 45 -11.41 11.59 10.32
CA GLN A 45 -10.51 12.49 9.63
C GLN A 45 -10.25 12.00 8.21
N ILE A 46 -9.90 12.90 7.29
CA ILE A 46 -9.56 12.56 5.91
C ILE A 46 -8.04 12.56 5.78
N LEU A 47 -7.45 11.47 5.31
CA LEU A 47 -6.02 11.47 4.93
C LEU A 47 -5.92 12.07 3.54
N ASP A 48 -5.25 13.21 3.35
CA ASP A 48 -5.30 13.97 2.10
C ASP A 48 -3.99 13.95 1.31
N LYS A 49 -3.12 14.93 1.55
CA LYS A 49 -1.80 15.00 0.91
C LYS A 49 -0.96 13.83 1.36
N HIS A 50 -0.25 13.22 0.42
CA HIS A 50 0.61 12.08 0.70
C HIS A 50 1.99 12.25 0.09
N SER A 51 2.98 11.64 0.72
CA SER A 51 4.33 11.54 0.21
C SER A 51 4.92 10.18 0.54
N VAL A 52 5.82 9.70 -0.31
CA VAL A 52 6.50 8.42 -0.16
C VAL A 52 7.99 8.61 -0.34
N TYR A 53 8.75 7.99 0.55
CA TYR A 53 10.17 7.82 0.42
C TYR A 53 10.52 6.34 0.47
N PHE A 54 11.17 5.84 -0.58
CA PHE A 54 11.73 4.49 -0.61
C PHE A 54 13.22 4.55 -0.32
N TYR A 55 13.63 3.87 0.74
CA TYR A 55 15.04 3.56 0.97
C TYR A 55 15.49 2.38 0.09
N SER A 56 14.62 1.37 -0.05
CA SER A 56 14.85 0.20 -0.91
C SER A 56 13.55 -0.23 -1.58
N GLY A 57 13.66 -0.73 -2.82
CA GLY A 57 12.51 -1.13 -3.61
C GLY A 57 11.82 0.05 -4.29
N THR A 58 10.65 -0.22 -4.86
CA THR A 58 9.87 0.74 -5.62
C THR A 58 8.39 0.35 -5.62
N SER A 59 7.57 1.22 -6.17
CA SER A 59 6.20 0.93 -6.56
C SER A 59 6.02 1.29 -8.03
N ASP A 60 5.30 0.46 -8.76
CA ASP A 60 4.89 0.78 -10.13
C ASP A 60 3.74 1.82 -10.15
N TRP A 61 3.15 2.08 -8.98
CA TRP A 61 1.99 2.96 -8.80
C TRP A 61 2.22 4.00 -7.73
N GLY A 62 1.72 5.22 -7.94
CA GLY A 62 1.67 6.24 -6.90
C GLY A 62 0.81 5.79 -5.71
N ILE A 63 1.08 6.37 -4.53
CA ILE A 63 0.23 6.13 -3.36
C ILE A 63 -1.20 6.59 -3.67
N PRO A 64 -2.23 5.78 -3.35
CA PRO A 64 -3.61 6.18 -3.56
C PRO A 64 -3.94 7.43 -2.73
N GLY A 65 -4.54 8.41 -3.42
CA GLY A 65 -4.98 9.68 -2.84
C GLY A 65 -6.12 9.54 -1.82
N PRO A 66 -6.80 10.65 -1.48
CA PRO A 66 -7.38 10.86 -0.17
C PRO A 66 -8.25 9.71 0.34
N VAL A 67 -8.08 9.39 1.62
CA VAL A 67 -8.74 8.28 2.30
C VAL A 67 -9.73 8.86 3.28
N SER A 68 -11.00 8.83 2.93
CA SER A 68 -12.08 9.35 3.77
C SER A 68 -12.43 8.36 4.89
N ASN A 69 -13.27 8.81 5.82
CA ASN A 69 -13.80 7.96 6.88
C ASN A 69 -14.49 6.70 6.30
N CYS A 70 -14.20 5.54 6.88
CA CYS A 70 -14.66 4.22 6.48
C CYS A 70 -14.18 3.74 5.09
N GLU A 71 -13.29 4.48 4.44
CA GLU A 71 -12.63 4.02 3.22
C GLU A 71 -11.35 3.23 3.54
N GLY A 72 -11.01 2.32 2.64
CA GLY A 72 -9.76 1.57 2.67
C GLY A 72 -9.02 1.71 1.34
N LEU A 73 -7.70 1.72 1.42
CA LEU A 73 -6.83 1.66 0.25
C LEU A 73 -5.96 0.42 0.31
N VAL A 74 -5.60 -0.04 -0.87
CA VAL A 74 -4.61 -1.10 -1.07
C VAL A 74 -3.53 -0.55 -2.00
N TRP A 75 -2.29 -0.74 -1.62
CA TRP A 75 -1.14 -0.27 -2.37
C TRP A 75 -0.06 -1.34 -2.41
N GLY A 76 0.41 -1.61 -3.62
CA GLY A 76 1.37 -2.66 -3.91
C GLY A 76 2.77 -2.10 -4.12
N THR A 77 3.77 -2.72 -3.50
CA THR A 77 5.17 -2.33 -3.61
C THR A 77 6.04 -3.57 -3.83
N ARG A 78 7.23 -3.41 -4.43
CA ARG A 78 8.15 -4.50 -4.75
C ARG A 78 9.60 -4.11 -4.64
N LYS A 79 10.46 -5.12 -4.59
CA LYS A 79 11.90 -4.90 -4.81
C LYS A 79 12.16 -4.28 -6.19
N THR A 80 13.28 -3.58 -6.29
CA THR A 80 13.81 -3.10 -7.56
C THR A 80 14.05 -4.29 -8.50
N ALA A 81 13.77 -4.10 -9.78
CA ALA A 81 13.95 -5.16 -10.78
C ALA A 81 15.44 -5.50 -10.95
N GLY A 82 15.73 -6.75 -11.34
CA GLY A 82 17.09 -7.24 -11.56
C GLY A 82 17.64 -8.13 -10.42
N PRO A 83 18.89 -8.59 -10.55
CA PRO A 83 19.54 -9.54 -9.64
C PRO A 83 20.03 -8.87 -8.35
N VAL A 84 19.17 -8.06 -7.73
CA VAL A 84 19.44 -7.39 -6.45
C VAL A 84 18.81 -8.19 -5.31
N SER A 85 19.57 -8.44 -4.25
CA SER A 85 19.10 -9.16 -3.06
C SER A 85 18.49 -8.20 -2.02
N THR A 86 17.61 -7.31 -2.46
CA THR A 86 16.95 -6.30 -1.61
C THR A 86 15.47 -6.59 -1.43
N GLY A 87 14.92 -6.12 -0.30
CA GLY A 87 13.48 -6.09 -0.03
C GLY A 87 12.85 -4.73 -0.39
N THR A 88 11.66 -4.48 0.16
CA THR A 88 11.05 -3.14 0.11
C THR A 88 11.20 -2.48 1.47
N VAL A 89 11.72 -1.25 1.51
CA VAL A 89 11.86 -0.44 2.73
C VAL A 89 11.49 0.99 2.39
N GLY A 90 10.55 1.56 3.14
CA GLY A 90 10.14 2.94 2.93
C GLY A 90 9.28 3.50 4.04
N VAL A 91 9.15 4.82 4.00
CA VAL A 91 8.22 5.58 4.83
C VAL A 91 7.23 6.27 3.90
N PHE A 92 5.95 6.20 4.23
CA PHE A 92 4.93 6.98 3.58
C PHE A 92 4.12 7.76 4.60
N VAL A 93 3.75 8.98 4.23
CA VAL A 93 3.17 9.95 5.13
C VAL A 93 1.88 10.47 4.52
N TYR A 94 0.83 10.54 5.33
CA TYR A 94 -0.42 11.22 5.01
C TYR A 94 -0.62 12.44 5.91
N HIS A 95 -0.97 13.57 5.32
CA HIS A 95 -1.45 14.73 6.05
C HIS A 95 -2.91 14.52 6.44
N ILE A 96 -3.24 14.74 7.72
CA ILE A 96 -4.60 14.65 8.22
C ILE A 96 -5.32 15.96 7.86
N LYS A 97 -6.35 15.90 7.02
CA LYS A 97 -7.15 17.07 6.67
C LYS A 97 -7.75 17.68 7.94
N ASP A 98 -7.75 19.00 8.00
CA ASP A 98 -8.27 19.82 9.11
C ASP A 98 -7.47 19.69 10.42
N GLN A 99 -6.32 18.99 10.40
CA GLN A 99 -5.38 18.95 11.52
C GLN A 99 -3.98 19.27 11.00
N ASN A 100 -3.19 20.06 11.72
CA ASN A 100 -1.80 20.29 11.36
C ASN A 100 -0.92 19.11 11.80
N GLN A 101 -1.35 17.90 11.47
CA GLN A 101 -0.76 16.63 11.90
C GLN A 101 -0.56 15.73 10.69
N SER A 102 0.47 14.88 10.77
CA SER A 102 0.81 13.93 9.73
C SER A 102 0.96 12.54 10.31
N LEU A 103 0.44 11.54 9.61
CA LEU A 103 0.52 10.13 9.97
C LEU A 103 1.58 9.48 9.09
N ALA A 104 2.66 9.01 9.72
CA ALA A 104 3.75 8.32 9.05
C ALA A 104 3.64 6.82 9.30
N PHE A 105 3.83 6.04 8.23
CA PHE A 105 3.88 4.60 8.27
C PHE A 105 5.24 4.14 7.77
N PHE A 106 5.87 3.26 8.53
CA PHE A 106 7.10 2.60 8.14
C PHE A 106 6.76 1.17 7.70
N ALA A 107 7.27 0.77 6.55
CA ALA A 107 7.13 -0.59 6.04
C ALA A 107 8.49 -1.11 5.61
N GLU A 108 8.84 -2.30 6.11
CA GLU A 108 10.02 -3.06 5.72
C GLU A 108 9.62 -4.51 5.45
N THR A 109 10.09 -5.04 4.33
CA THR A 109 9.92 -6.46 3.99
C THR A 109 11.25 -7.06 3.57
N PHE A 110 11.93 -7.60 4.58
CA PHE A 110 12.89 -8.68 4.37
C PHE A 110 12.20 -10.08 4.41
N GLY A 111 10.94 -10.13 4.86
CA GLY A 111 9.99 -11.27 4.88
C GLY A 111 8.53 -10.77 4.95
N PHE A 112 7.54 -11.67 4.82
CA PHE A 112 6.11 -11.31 4.79
C PHE A 112 5.62 -10.77 6.15
N TYR A 113 5.23 -9.49 6.22
CA TYR A 113 4.56 -8.91 7.40
C TYR A 113 3.20 -8.31 7.02
N LYS A 114 2.19 -8.60 7.84
CA LYS A 114 0.86 -7.96 7.80
C LYS A 114 0.88 -6.82 8.82
N ILE A 115 0.85 -5.58 8.33
CA ILE A 115 0.67 -4.39 9.18
C ILE A 115 -0.86 -4.21 9.30
N CYS A 116 -1.39 -4.36 10.51
CA CYS A 116 -2.83 -4.26 10.83
C CYS A 116 -3.25 -2.83 11.14
#